data_AF-A0A9W8G5X4-F1
#
_entry.id   AF-A0A9W8G5X4-F1
#
_cell.length_a   1.000
_cell.length_b   1.000
_cell.length_c   1.000
_cell.angle_alpha   90.00
_cell.angle_beta   90.00
_cell.angle_gamma   90.00
#
_symmetry.space_group_name_H-M   'P 1'
#
loop_
_entity.id
_entity.type
_entity.pdbx_description
1 polymer ?
#
loop_
_entity_poly.entity_id
_entity_poly.type
_entity_poly.pdbx_seq_one_letter_code
_entity_poly.pdbx_strand_id
1 'polypeptide(L)'
;MAGYIFRPKQPFFRQLWHRQRILSTYRKLLRQAKQFSDPVEKTYLWSWIRERFHHNKRQTSPRQVDSQLSDAMWTQLVMASALSGGCGQEKKLIGDLAYGRRGWLKDVMVEIGRFNHPTKACQLIRDVRPRSSKIHQPHRAYWIPLDLRAFSVPPGMLQRIREEDEAARRHKRRKRERRERRLGREIQAMTNAINNGNTALRESGLLRDAFSYEPSVMYSDCYIPGVVGNPAWLPPRIEAQEDPPVVQHVRTSIGYEFLRINARKPPHWLGARIAAEYRAVTKRLLKHEFYFYMIRDLQLEEEFEARLGVEDPGYWVFARNYREYLRYKIKTFTVPPGEDVRDKGVLRMLETGREAYHRAEDFAAEHMADDQLP
;
A
#
# COMPACT_ATOMS: atom_id res chain seq x y z
N MET A 1 -11.44 -8.98 42.02
CA MET A 1 -11.88 -8.03 40.97
C MET A 1 -11.01 -8.25 39.74
N ALA A 2 -11.53 -8.93 38.71
CA ALA A 2 -10.79 -9.14 37.48
C ALA A 2 -10.73 -7.82 36.69
N GLY A 3 -9.52 -7.26 36.57
CA GLY A 3 -9.29 -6.08 35.76
C GLY A 3 -9.65 -6.37 34.31
N TYR A 4 -10.60 -5.62 33.77
CA TYR A 4 -10.89 -5.62 32.33
C TYR A 4 -9.64 -5.14 31.59
N ILE A 5 -8.84 -6.09 31.12
CA ILE A 5 -7.75 -5.82 30.18
C ILE A 5 -8.42 -5.21 28.94
N PHE A 6 -8.21 -3.91 28.73
CA PHE A 6 -8.67 -3.18 27.55
C PHE A 6 -8.00 -3.78 26.32
N ARG A 7 -8.61 -4.81 25.73
CA ARG A 7 -8.25 -5.26 24.39
C ARG A 7 -8.81 -4.21 23.44
N PRO A 8 -7.98 -3.43 22.73
CA PRO A 8 -8.49 -2.54 21.69
C PRO A 8 -9.35 -3.40 20.76
N LYS A 9 -10.60 -2.99 20.52
CA LYS A 9 -11.52 -3.71 19.63
C LYS A 9 -10.80 -3.90 18.31
N GLN A 10 -10.32 -5.12 18.05
CA GLN A 10 -9.73 -5.42 16.75
C GLN A 10 -10.80 -5.06 15.73
N PRO A 11 -10.51 -4.17 14.76
CA PRO A 11 -11.48 -3.84 13.76
C PRO A 11 -11.98 -5.13 13.12
N PHE A 12 -13.29 -5.25 12.91
CA PHE A 12 -13.96 -6.48 12.46
C PHE A 12 -13.25 -7.19 11.28
N PHE A 13 -12.68 -6.42 10.37
CA PHE A 13 -11.90 -6.91 9.22
C PHE A 13 -10.55 -7.57 9.56
N ARG A 14 -10.09 -7.52 10.81
CA ARG A 14 -8.91 -8.25 11.31
C ARG A 14 -9.24 -9.61 11.90
N GLN A 15 -10.52 -9.96 12.02
CA GLN A 15 -10.90 -11.28 12.51
C GLN A 15 -10.54 -12.36 11.46
N LEU A 16 -9.63 -13.26 11.83
CA LEU A 16 -9.09 -14.30 10.94
C LEU A 16 -10.19 -15.17 10.32
N TRP A 17 -11.18 -15.57 11.12
CA TRP A 17 -12.31 -16.39 10.69
C TRP A 17 -13.11 -15.72 9.56
N HIS A 18 -13.32 -14.41 9.66
CA HIS A 18 -14.09 -13.65 8.68
C HIS A 18 -13.31 -13.52 7.35
N ARG A 19 -12.00 -13.26 7.44
CA ARG A 19 -11.11 -13.27 6.27
C ARG A 19 -11.07 -14.64 5.59
N GLN A 20 -10.96 -15.71 6.37
CA GLN A 20 -10.99 -17.09 5.86
C GLN A 20 -12.32 -17.37 5.14
N ARG A 21 -13.46 -16.96 5.72
CA ARG A 21 -14.78 -17.10 5.07
C ARG A 21 -14.81 -16.39 3.72
N ILE A 22 -14.42 -15.11 3.66
CA ILE A 22 -14.36 -14.32 2.41
C ILE A 22 -13.47 -15.02 1.37
N LEU A 23 -12.25 -15.40 1.75
CA LEU A 23 -11.31 -16.05 0.84
C LEU A 23 -11.82 -17.42 0.38
N SER A 24 -12.46 -18.20 1.26
CA SER A 24 -13.03 -19.48 0.90
C SER A 24 -14.15 -19.35 -0.14
N THR A 25 -15.06 -18.38 0.04
CA THR A 25 -16.14 -18.09 -0.91
C THR A 25 -15.59 -17.61 -2.24
N TYR A 26 -14.64 -16.67 -2.21
CA TYR A 26 -13.94 -16.18 -3.41
C TYR A 26 -13.32 -17.32 -4.21
N ARG A 27 -12.54 -18.19 -3.54
CA ARG A 27 -11.88 -19.34 -4.19
C ARG A 27 -12.88 -20.34 -4.75
N LYS A 28 -13.99 -20.61 -4.05
CA LYS A 28 -15.06 -21.50 -4.54
C LYS A 28 -15.69 -20.96 -5.82
N LEU A 29 -16.05 -19.68 -5.84
CA LEU A 29 -16.61 -19.02 -7.02
C LEU A 29 -15.66 -19.06 -8.22
N LEU A 30 -14.38 -18.76 -8.02
CA LEU A 30 -13.38 -18.82 -9.11
C LEU A 30 -13.19 -20.25 -9.65
N ARG A 31 -13.22 -21.27 -8.78
CA ARG A 31 -13.17 -22.68 -9.20
C ARG A 31 -14.38 -23.06 -10.04
N GLN A 32 -15.59 -22.67 -9.61
CA GLN A 32 -16.81 -22.91 -10.37
C GLN A 32 -16.80 -22.17 -11.71
N ALA A 33 -16.36 -20.91 -11.75
CA ALA A 33 -16.23 -20.15 -12.99
C ALA A 33 -15.33 -20.88 -14.01
N LYS A 34 -14.28 -21.56 -13.54
CA LYS A 34 -13.37 -22.33 -14.40
C LYS A 34 -14.03 -23.55 -15.05
N GLN A 35 -15.10 -24.10 -14.44
CA GLN A 35 -15.81 -25.30 -14.91
C GLN A 35 -16.75 -25.02 -16.09
N PHE A 36 -17.05 -23.76 -16.39
CA PHE A 36 -17.86 -23.40 -17.55
C PHE A 36 -17.13 -23.74 -18.86
N SER A 37 -17.85 -24.33 -19.81
CA SER A 37 -17.31 -24.76 -21.10
C SER A 37 -17.13 -23.60 -22.07
N ASP A 38 -18.04 -22.61 -22.04
CA ASP A 38 -17.94 -21.42 -22.88
C ASP A 38 -16.83 -20.49 -22.34
N PRO A 39 -15.80 -20.20 -23.15
CA PRO A 39 -14.70 -19.36 -22.69
C PRO A 39 -15.10 -17.89 -22.50
N VAL A 40 -16.17 -17.39 -23.11
CA VAL A 40 -16.70 -16.03 -22.89
C VAL A 40 -17.36 -15.94 -21.52
N GLU A 41 -18.22 -16.90 -21.19
CA GLU A 41 -18.87 -17.01 -19.87
C GLU A 41 -17.82 -17.14 -18.77
N LYS A 42 -16.81 -18.00 -18.98
CA LYS A 42 -15.70 -18.19 -18.04
C LYS A 42 -14.92 -16.90 -17.79
N THR A 43 -14.51 -16.19 -18.83
CA THR A 43 -13.80 -14.91 -18.70
C THR A 43 -14.67 -13.88 -17.99
N TYR A 44 -15.94 -13.75 -18.39
CA TYR A 44 -16.90 -12.82 -17.78
C TYR A 44 -17.04 -13.06 -16.28
N LEU A 45 -17.36 -14.30 -15.88
CA LEU A 45 -17.56 -14.69 -14.49
C LEU A 45 -16.30 -14.42 -13.67
N TRP A 46 -15.14 -14.85 -14.17
CA TRP A 46 -13.88 -14.69 -13.47
C TRP A 46 -13.53 -13.22 -13.24
N SER A 47 -13.65 -12.38 -14.28
CA SER A 47 -13.39 -10.94 -14.16
C SER A 47 -14.38 -10.23 -13.24
N TRP A 48 -15.68 -10.56 -13.29
CA TRP A 48 -16.68 -9.93 -12.44
C TRP A 48 -16.64 -10.38 -10.98
N ILE A 49 -16.33 -11.65 -10.71
CA ILE A 49 -16.10 -12.13 -9.35
C ILE A 49 -14.94 -11.32 -8.73
N ARG A 50 -13.82 -11.18 -9.45
CA ARG A 50 -12.69 -10.34 -9.01
C ARG A 50 -13.11 -8.92 -8.72
N GLU A 51 -13.76 -8.30 -9.70
CA GLU A 51 -14.23 -6.92 -9.63
C GLU A 51 -15.03 -6.68 -8.36
N ARG A 52 -16.01 -7.54 -8.05
CA ARG A 52 -16.90 -7.37 -6.91
C ARG A 52 -16.17 -7.53 -5.57
N PHE A 53 -15.31 -8.55 -5.44
CA PHE A 53 -14.53 -8.73 -4.21
C PHE A 53 -13.53 -7.59 -3.99
N HIS A 54 -12.91 -7.12 -5.07
CA HIS A 54 -11.98 -6.01 -5.05
C HIS A 54 -12.67 -4.67 -4.75
N HIS A 55 -13.82 -4.38 -5.36
CA HIS A 55 -14.65 -3.21 -5.09
C HIS A 55 -14.99 -3.12 -3.59
N ASN A 56 -15.34 -4.26 -3.00
CA ASN A 56 -15.72 -4.37 -1.60
C ASN A 56 -14.55 -4.52 -0.61
N LYS A 57 -13.28 -4.49 -1.07
CA LYS A 57 -12.10 -4.68 -0.21
C LYS A 57 -12.00 -3.67 0.94
N ARG A 58 -12.56 -2.47 0.79
CA ARG A 58 -12.54 -1.41 1.80
C ARG A 58 -13.79 -1.41 2.69
N GLN A 59 -14.68 -2.40 2.55
CA GLN A 59 -15.88 -2.47 3.33
C GLN A 59 -15.55 -2.78 4.79
N THR A 60 -15.90 -1.88 5.70
CA THR A 60 -15.64 -2.03 7.15
C THR A 60 -16.88 -2.40 7.94
N SER A 61 -18.08 -2.23 7.37
CA SER A 61 -19.34 -2.52 8.05
C SER A 61 -19.65 -4.02 8.06
N PRO A 62 -19.75 -4.68 9.23
CA PRO A 62 -20.03 -6.12 9.33
C PRO A 62 -21.29 -6.53 8.58
N ARG A 63 -22.38 -5.79 8.78
CA ARG A 63 -23.67 -6.04 8.14
C ARG A 63 -23.58 -6.00 6.61
N GLN A 64 -22.81 -5.06 6.08
CA GLN A 64 -22.65 -4.94 4.63
C GLN A 64 -21.76 -6.05 4.09
N VAL A 65 -20.72 -6.48 4.82
CA VAL A 65 -19.93 -7.64 4.38
C VAL A 65 -20.75 -8.93 4.42
N ASP A 66 -21.54 -9.16 5.47
CA ASP A 66 -22.42 -10.33 5.55
C ASP A 66 -23.45 -10.34 4.42
N SER A 67 -24.07 -9.20 4.11
CA SER A 67 -24.96 -9.07 2.95
C SER A 67 -24.25 -9.43 1.64
N GLN A 68 -23.03 -8.93 1.43
CA GLN A 68 -22.24 -9.21 0.23
C GLN A 68 -21.79 -10.68 0.15
N LEU A 69 -21.53 -11.32 1.29
CA LEU A 69 -21.24 -12.75 1.36
C LEU A 69 -22.48 -13.59 1.05
N SER A 70 -23.67 -13.16 1.51
CA SER A 70 -24.92 -13.80 1.11
C SER A 70 -25.16 -13.70 -0.39
N ASP A 71 -24.91 -12.53 -1.01
CA ASP A 71 -24.99 -12.37 -2.47
C ASP A 71 -24.00 -13.29 -3.20
N ALA A 72 -22.78 -13.44 -2.66
CA ALA A 72 -21.77 -14.34 -3.20
C ALA A 72 -22.20 -15.82 -3.08
N MET A 73 -22.84 -16.21 -1.98
CA MET A 73 -23.40 -17.56 -1.81
C MET A 73 -24.56 -17.83 -2.78
N TRP A 74 -25.46 -16.86 -2.98
CA TRP A 74 -26.50 -16.95 -4.01
C TRP A 74 -25.91 -17.11 -5.40
N THR A 75 -24.87 -16.33 -5.72
CA THR A 75 -24.14 -16.45 -6.99
C THR A 75 -23.54 -17.85 -7.15
N GLN A 76 -22.99 -18.42 -6.07
CA GLN A 76 -22.43 -19.76 -6.05
C GLN A 76 -23.49 -20.84 -6.35
N LEU A 77 -24.70 -20.68 -5.80
CA LEU A 77 -25.84 -21.58 -6.05
C LEU A 77 -26.32 -21.49 -7.51
N VAL A 78 -26.46 -20.27 -8.04
CA VAL A 78 -26.85 -20.04 -9.44
C VAL A 78 -25.82 -20.65 -10.40
N MET A 79 -24.53 -20.48 -10.14
CA MET A 79 -23.47 -21.09 -10.93
C MET A 79 -23.47 -22.62 -10.84
N ALA A 80 -23.72 -23.19 -9.66
CA ALA A 80 -23.83 -24.64 -9.49
C ALA A 80 -25.04 -25.21 -10.24
N SER A 81 -26.20 -24.52 -10.19
CA SER A 81 -27.41 -24.89 -10.96
C SER A 81 -27.15 -24.86 -12.47
N ALA A 82 -26.46 -23.83 -12.95
CA ALA A 82 -26.09 -23.72 -14.37
C ALA A 82 -25.13 -24.83 -14.83
N LEU A 83 -24.24 -25.31 -13.95
CA LEU A 83 -23.26 -26.37 -14.25
C LEU A 83 -23.88 -27.77 -14.17
N SER A 84 -24.85 -28.01 -13.28
CA SER A 84 -25.50 -29.33 -13.14
C SER A 84 -26.42 -29.67 -14.31
N GLY A 85 -26.71 -28.72 -15.20
CA GLY A 85 -27.63 -28.89 -16.33
C GLY A 85 -29.10 -28.96 -15.92
N GLY A 86 -29.41 -28.83 -14.63
CA GLY A 86 -30.77 -28.98 -14.11
C GLY A 86 -31.71 -27.84 -14.51
N CYS A 87 -31.19 -26.65 -14.78
CA CYS A 87 -32.01 -25.50 -15.16
C CYS A 87 -31.36 -24.68 -16.29
N GLY A 88 -31.94 -24.78 -17.48
CA GLY A 88 -31.48 -24.03 -18.66
C GLY A 88 -31.63 -22.50 -18.52
N GLN A 89 -32.45 -22.03 -17.57
CA GLN A 89 -32.69 -20.60 -17.35
C GLN A 89 -31.47 -19.88 -16.76
N GLU A 90 -30.79 -20.46 -15.77
CA GLU A 90 -29.62 -19.88 -15.12
C GLU A 90 -28.43 -19.86 -16.05
N LYS A 91 -28.24 -20.94 -16.83
CA LYS A 91 -27.23 -20.98 -17.88
C LYS A 91 -27.50 -19.90 -18.93
N LYS A 92 -28.76 -19.76 -19.38
CA LYS A 92 -29.17 -18.68 -20.29
C LYS A 92 -28.94 -17.30 -19.69
N LEU A 93 -29.23 -17.10 -18.40
CA LEU A 93 -29.00 -15.84 -17.70
C LEU A 93 -27.51 -15.48 -17.67
N ILE A 94 -26.63 -16.43 -17.35
CA ILE A 94 -25.18 -16.22 -17.36
C ILE A 94 -24.71 -15.88 -18.76
N GLY A 95 -25.16 -16.62 -19.78
CA GLY A 95 -24.87 -16.31 -21.18
C GLY A 95 -25.37 -14.91 -21.57
N ASP A 96 -26.58 -14.54 -21.19
CA ASP A 96 -27.14 -13.22 -21.49
C ASP A 96 -26.37 -12.08 -20.84
N LEU A 97 -25.82 -12.31 -19.64
CA LEU A 97 -24.93 -11.36 -18.97
C LEU A 97 -23.55 -11.30 -19.66
N ALA A 98 -22.95 -12.45 -19.97
CA ALA A 98 -21.61 -12.55 -20.55
C ALA A 98 -21.54 -11.96 -21.98
N TYR A 99 -22.58 -12.22 -22.79
CA TYR A 99 -22.71 -11.67 -24.14
C TYR A 99 -23.36 -10.27 -24.17
N GLY A 100 -23.58 -9.65 -23.02
CA GLY A 100 -24.14 -8.30 -22.91
C GLY A 100 -25.55 -8.14 -23.52
N ARG A 101 -26.33 -9.22 -23.58
CA ARG A 101 -27.77 -9.16 -23.90
C ARG A 101 -28.57 -8.57 -22.74
N ARG A 102 -28.07 -8.70 -21.51
CA ARG A 102 -28.64 -8.14 -20.28
C ARG A 102 -27.58 -7.53 -19.37
N GLY A 103 -28.01 -6.69 -18.43
CA GLY A 103 -27.17 -6.16 -17.35
C GLY A 103 -26.23 -5.05 -17.80
N TRP A 104 -25.18 -4.82 -17.02
CA TRP A 104 -24.26 -3.70 -17.23
C TRP A 104 -23.54 -3.74 -18.58
N LEU A 105 -23.16 -4.93 -19.07
CA LEU A 105 -22.51 -5.04 -20.38
C LEU A 105 -23.41 -4.59 -21.53
N LYS A 106 -24.73 -4.79 -21.41
CA LYS A 106 -25.70 -4.27 -22.39
C LYS A 106 -25.61 -2.75 -22.48
N ASP A 107 -25.58 -2.07 -21.33
CA ASP A 107 -25.51 -0.61 -21.27
C ASP A 107 -24.19 -0.10 -21.86
N VAL A 108 -23.08 -0.78 -21.55
CA VAL A 108 -21.76 -0.48 -22.12
C VAL A 108 -21.75 -0.66 -23.64
N MET A 109 -22.37 -1.73 -24.17
CA MET A 109 -22.47 -1.96 -25.61
C MET A 109 -23.29 -0.88 -26.31
N VAL A 110 -24.41 -0.49 -25.71
CA VAL A 110 -25.24 0.62 -26.21
C VAL A 110 -24.44 1.93 -26.20
N GLU A 111 -23.68 2.20 -25.15
CA GLU A 111 -22.80 3.37 -25.08
C GLU A 111 -21.72 3.35 -26.17
N ILE A 112 -21.06 2.21 -26.39
CA ILE A 112 -20.04 2.06 -27.45
C ILE A 112 -20.65 2.38 -28.82
N GLY A 113 -21.87 1.90 -29.10
CA GLY A 113 -22.58 2.18 -30.35
C GLY A 113 -23.02 3.64 -30.51
N ARG A 114 -23.27 4.35 -29.40
CA ARG A 114 -23.67 5.77 -29.40
C ARG A 114 -22.48 6.74 -29.51
N PHE A 115 -21.30 6.36 -29.03
CA PHE A 115 -20.15 7.26 -29.02
C PHE A 115 -19.54 7.41 -30.42
N ASN A 116 -19.84 8.53 -31.07
CA ASN A 116 -19.09 8.98 -32.25
C ASN A 116 -17.62 9.33 -31.92
N HIS A 117 -17.27 9.46 -30.65
CA HIS A 117 -15.90 9.75 -30.23
C HIS A 117 -15.09 8.46 -30.03
N PRO A 118 -14.18 8.13 -30.97
CA PRO A 118 -13.49 6.84 -31.00
C PRO A 118 -12.63 6.58 -29.74
N THR A 119 -12.01 7.60 -29.13
CA THR A 119 -11.22 7.41 -27.90
C THR A 119 -12.08 7.01 -26.68
N LYS A 120 -13.33 7.48 -26.57
CA LYS A 120 -14.21 7.08 -25.46
C LYS A 120 -14.65 5.62 -25.61
N ALA A 121 -14.99 5.23 -26.84
CA ALA A 121 -15.29 3.85 -27.17
C ALA A 121 -14.09 2.92 -26.93
N CYS A 122 -12.87 3.34 -27.31
CA CYS A 122 -11.64 2.61 -26.99
C CYS A 122 -11.42 2.45 -25.47
N GLN A 123 -11.75 3.47 -24.66
CA GLN A 123 -11.67 3.39 -23.20
C GLN A 123 -12.69 2.41 -22.62
N LEU A 124 -13.92 2.37 -23.14
CA LEU A 124 -14.95 1.42 -22.71
C LEU A 124 -14.59 -0.02 -23.08
N ILE A 125 -14.03 -0.23 -24.28
CA ILE A 125 -13.53 -1.55 -24.72
C ILE A 125 -12.38 -2.04 -23.82
N ARG A 126 -11.51 -1.13 -23.38
CA ARG A 126 -10.37 -1.47 -22.49
C ARG A 126 -10.80 -1.77 -21.06
N ASP A 127 -11.83 -1.11 -20.55
CA ASP A 127 -12.30 -1.28 -19.18
C ASP A 127 -13.81 -1.10 -19.09
N VAL A 128 -14.53 -2.22 -19.05
CA VAL A 128 -15.99 -2.25 -18.97
C VAL A 128 -16.51 -1.97 -17.57
N ARG A 129 -15.66 -1.80 -16.54
CA ARG A 129 -16.12 -1.66 -15.16
C ARG A 129 -17.02 -0.44 -14.94
N PRO A 130 -17.91 -0.48 -13.93
CA PRO A 130 -18.68 0.68 -13.50
C PRO A 130 -17.78 1.84 -13.06
N ARG A 131 -18.30 3.08 -13.19
CA ARG A 131 -17.57 4.29 -12.79
C ARG A 131 -17.14 4.27 -11.33
N SER A 132 -18.00 3.77 -10.44
CA SER A 132 -17.69 3.63 -9.01
C SER A 132 -16.45 2.76 -8.80
N SER A 133 -16.36 1.62 -9.48
CA SER A 133 -15.23 0.70 -9.40
C SER A 133 -13.94 1.29 -9.98
N LYS A 134 -14.05 2.04 -11.09
CA LYS A 134 -12.92 2.80 -11.66
C LYS A 134 -12.37 3.84 -10.69
N ILE A 135 -13.23 4.52 -9.93
CA ILE A 135 -12.83 5.50 -8.91
C ILE A 135 -12.14 4.79 -7.73
N HIS A 136 -12.70 3.67 -7.25
CA HIS A 136 -12.13 2.93 -6.13
C HIS A 136 -10.79 2.26 -6.50
N GLN A 137 -10.68 1.82 -7.77
CA GLN A 137 -9.56 1.05 -8.30
C GLN A 137 -9.13 1.56 -9.69
N PRO A 138 -8.42 2.71 -9.72
CA PRO A 138 -8.03 3.37 -10.97
C PRO A 138 -6.88 2.65 -11.68
N HIS A 139 -6.24 1.68 -11.04
CA HIS A 139 -5.08 1.00 -11.61
C HIS A 139 -5.47 0.10 -12.80
N ARG A 140 -4.65 0.12 -13.86
CA ARG A 140 -4.91 -0.62 -15.12
C ARG A 140 -4.97 -2.14 -14.98
N ALA A 141 -4.43 -2.67 -13.90
CA ALA A 141 -4.42 -4.10 -13.64
C ALA A 141 -5.77 -4.68 -13.25
N TYR A 142 -6.68 -3.82 -12.80
CA TYR A 142 -8.05 -4.19 -12.51
C TYR A 142 -8.97 -3.92 -13.70
N TRP A 143 -8.43 -3.50 -14.84
CA TRP A 143 -9.23 -3.30 -16.04
C TRP A 143 -9.82 -4.62 -16.49
N ILE A 144 -11.11 -4.59 -16.81
CA ILE A 144 -11.80 -5.73 -17.39
C ILE A 144 -12.00 -5.40 -18.86
N PRO A 145 -11.16 -5.91 -19.77
CA PRO A 145 -11.37 -5.69 -21.19
C PRO A 145 -12.66 -6.36 -21.63
N LEU A 146 -13.36 -5.74 -22.58
CA LEU A 146 -14.51 -6.36 -23.23
C LEU A 146 -14.02 -7.57 -24.04
N ASP A 147 -14.68 -8.73 -23.87
CA ASP A 147 -14.35 -9.92 -24.66
C ASP A 147 -14.80 -9.70 -26.11
N LEU A 148 -13.84 -9.69 -27.03
CA LEU A 148 -14.08 -9.42 -28.45
C LEU A 148 -14.89 -10.53 -29.12
N ARG A 149 -14.99 -11.72 -28.52
CA ARG A 149 -15.84 -12.82 -29.02
C ARG A 149 -17.32 -12.56 -28.77
N ALA A 150 -17.62 -11.78 -27.73
CA ALA A 150 -18.99 -11.42 -27.38
C ALA A 150 -19.55 -10.25 -28.20
N PHE A 151 -18.68 -9.48 -28.88
CA PHE A 151 -19.04 -8.20 -29.48
C PHE A 151 -18.34 -7.93 -30.81
N SER A 152 -19.12 -7.53 -31.82
CA SER A 152 -18.59 -7.02 -33.08
C SER A 152 -18.05 -5.60 -32.92
N VAL A 153 -16.73 -5.48 -32.85
CA VAL A 153 -16.08 -4.17 -32.76
C VAL A 153 -16.22 -3.42 -34.10
N PRO A 154 -16.66 -2.14 -34.09
CA PRO A 154 -16.67 -1.31 -35.28
C PRO A 154 -15.32 -1.30 -36.02
N PRO A 155 -15.32 -1.29 -37.36
CA PRO A 155 -14.09 -1.34 -38.15
C PRO A 155 -13.18 -0.15 -37.79
N GLY A 156 -11.86 -0.38 -37.76
CA GLY A 156 -10.85 0.62 -37.41
C GLY A 156 -10.64 0.88 -35.91
N MET A 157 -11.58 0.52 -35.03
CA MET A 157 -11.39 0.74 -33.58
C MET A 157 -10.26 -0.11 -32.98
N LEU A 158 -10.12 -1.37 -33.40
CA LEU A 158 -9.03 -2.23 -32.92
C LEU A 158 -7.65 -1.67 -33.32
N GLN A 159 -7.52 -1.14 -34.53
CA GLN A 159 -6.29 -0.50 -34.99
C GLN A 159 -6.00 0.75 -34.16
N ARG A 160 -7.00 1.59 -33.90
CA ARG A 160 -6.84 2.77 -33.07
C ARG A 160 -6.44 2.44 -31.62
N ILE A 161 -7.01 1.38 -31.04
CA ILE A 161 -6.59 0.88 -29.72
C ILE A 161 -5.10 0.54 -29.74
N ARG A 162 -4.63 -0.19 -30.76
CA ARG A 162 -3.21 -0.53 -30.92
C ARG A 162 -2.33 0.71 -31.02
N GLU A 163 -2.71 1.67 -31.86
CA GLU A 163 -1.98 2.93 -32.04
C GLU A 163 -1.91 3.75 -30.74
N GLU A 164 -3.02 3.85 -30.00
CA GLU A 164 -3.05 4.54 -28.70
C GLU A 164 -2.18 3.81 -27.65
N ASP A 165 -2.16 2.48 -27.65
CA ASP A 165 -1.32 1.69 -26.74
C ASP A 165 0.17 1.83 -27.08
N GLU A 166 0.51 1.84 -28.37
CA GLU A 166 1.86 2.16 -28.83
C GLU A 166 2.28 3.58 -28.43
N ALA A 167 1.42 4.57 -28.66
CA ALA A 167 1.67 5.96 -28.27
C ALA A 167 1.91 6.08 -26.75
N ALA A 168 1.10 5.38 -25.95
CA ALA A 168 1.27 5.33 -24.49
C ALA A 168 2.59 4.66 -24.08
N ARG A 169 2.99 3.57 -24.76
CA ARG A 169 4.29 2.90 -24.54
C ARG A 169 5.46 3.83 -24.91
N ARG A 170 5.39 4.50 -26.06
CA ARG A 170 6.38 5.50 -26.51
C ARG A 170 6.49 6.65 -25.50
N HIS A 171 5.37 7.16 -25.00
CA HIS A 171 5.36 8.23 -23.99
C HIS A 171 6.00 7.79 -22.66
N LYS A 172 5.66 6.59 -22.16
CA LYS A 172 6.28 6.02 -20.95
C LYS A 172 7.80 5.84 -21.12
N ARG A 173 8.22 5.31 -22.28
CA ARG A 173 9.64 5.16 -22.63
C ARG A 173 10.37 6.52 -22.62
N ARG A 174 9.82 7.55 -23.28
CA ARG A 174 10.38 8.91 -23.28
C ARG A 174 10.50 9.50 -21.86
N LYS A 175 9.50 9.29 -21.00
CA LYS A 175 9.55 9.73 -19.59
C LYS A 175 10.65 9.02 -18.80
N ARG A 176 10.80 7.71 -19.00
CA ARG A 176 11.87 6.91 -18.39
C ARG A 176 13.24 7.38 -18.86
N GLU A 177 13.45 7.54 -20.16
CA GLU A 177 14.70 8.04 -20.75
C GLU A 177 15.04 9.45 -20.22
N ARG A 178 14.07 10.35 -20.08
CA ARG A 178 14.29 11.68 -19.47
C ARG A 178 14.74 11.58 -18.01
N ARG A 179 14.13 10.68 -17.23
CA ARG A 179 14.50 10.44 -15.83
C ARG A 179 15.91 9.85 -15.72
N GLU A 180 16.23 8.87 -16.56
CA GLU A 180 17.55 8.24 -16.63
C GLU A 180 18.63 9.25 -17.04
N ARG A 181 18.35 10.12 -18.03
CA ARG A 181 19.26 11.23 -18.40
C ARG A 181 19.47 12.22 -17.26
N ARG A 182 18.43 12.57 -16.51
CA ARG A 182 18.55 13.45 -15.35
C ARG A 182 19.40 12.81 -14.26
N LEU A 183 19.14 11.55 -13.92
CA LEU A 183 19.94 10.79 -12.95
C LEU A 183 21.40 10.67 -13.41
N GLY A 184 21.64 10.40 -14.71
CA GLY A 184 22.98 10.35 -15.27
C GLY A 184 23.73 11.68 -15.14
N ARG A 185 23.06 12.81 -15.36
CA ARG A 185 23.64 14.15 -15.14
C ARG A 185 23.92 14.42 -13.66
N GLU A 186 23.02 14.02 -12.76
CA GLU A 186 23.21 14.15 -11.31
C GLU A 186 24.41 13.31 -10.84
N ILE A 187 24.52 12.06 -11.29
CA ILE A 187 25.66 11.19 -11.01
C ILE A 187 26.95 11.80 -11.55
N GLN A 188 26.96 12.24 -12.81
CA GLN A 188 28.14 12.86 -13.41
C GLN A 188 28.55 14.14 -12.69
N ALA A 189 27.60 14.98 -12.26
CA ALA A 189 27.88 16.17 -11.47
C ALA A 189 28.49 15.82 -10.10
N MET A 190 27.97 14.78 -9.42
CA MET A 190 28.55 14.29 -8.17
C MET A 190 29.96 13.73 -8.38
N THR A 191 30.16 12.92 -9.43
CA THR A 191 31.48 12.38 -9.78
C THR A 191 32.47 13.48 -10.11
N ASN A 192 32.07 14.50 -10.89
CA ASN A 192 32.90 15.65 -11.19
C ASN A 192 33.21 16.47 -9.94
N ALA A 193 32.25 16.64 -9.02
CA ALA A 193 32.50 17.33 -7.75
C ALA A 193 33.50 16.57 -6.87
N ILE A 194 33.42 15.23 -6.84
CA ILE A 194 34.40 14.38 -6.13
C ILE A 194 35.77 14.51 -6.80
N ASN A 195 35.83 14.36 -8.12
CA ASN A 195 37.09 14.34 -8.88
C ASN A 195 37.79 15.70 -8.94
N ASN A 196 37.03 16.80 -8.98
CA ASN A 196 37.57 18.16 -8.95
C ASN A 196 38.01 18.59 -7.54
N GLY A 197 38.02 17.67 -6.56
CA GLY A 197 38.48 17.93 -5.21
C GLY A 197 37.68 19.05 -4.54
N ASN A 198 36.35 19.04 -4.67
CA ASN A 198 35.51 20.15 -4.25
C ASN A 198 35.73 20.45 -2.76
N THR A 199 36.49 21.52 -2.55
CA THR A 199 36.91 22.15 -1.30
C THR A 199 35.74 22.68 -0.49
N ALA A 200 34.51 22.66 -1.00
CA ALA A 200 33.30 23.02 -0.28
C ALA A 200 33.06 22.21 1.01
N LEU A 201 33.49 20.95 1.08
CA LEU A 201 33.47 20.17 2.34
C LEU A 201 34.55 20.61 3.34
N ARG A 202 35.66 21.16 2.83
CA ARG A 202 36.78 21.72 3.61
C ARG A 202 36.52 23.17 4.05
N GLU A 203 35.78 23.93 3.25
CA GLU A 203 35.44 25.35 3.46
C GLU A 203 34.13 25.56 4.25
N SER A 204 33.18 24.62 4.20
CA SER A 204 31.95 24.64 5.04
C SER A 204 32.21 24.37 6.52
N GLY A 205 33.46 24.24 6.95
CA GLY A 205 33.82 23.91 8.34
C GLY A 205 33.51 22.48 8.76
N LEU A 206 32.92 21.65 7.88
CA LEU A 206 32.68 20.23 8.14
C LEU A 206 33.98 19.40 8.16
N LEU A 207 35.08 19.95 7.62
CA LEU A 207 36.43 19.36 7.65
C LEU A 207 37.53 20.44 7.83
N ARG A 208 37.33 21.41 8.72
CA ARG A 208 38.47 22.13 9.34
C ARG A 208 38.64 21.58 10.75
N ASP A 209 39.84 21.08 11.02
CA ASP A 209 40.34 20.59 12.32
C ASP A 209 39.87 19.21 12.81
N ALA A 210 39.06 18.46 12.06
CA ALA A 210 38.69 17.08 12.41
C ALA A 210 39.88 16.09 12.46
N PHE A 211 41.05 16.49 11.94
CA PHE A 211 42.29 15.72 11.98
C PHE A 211 43.52 16.64 12.21
N SER A 212 43.41 17.62 13.12
CA SER A 212 44.61 18.30 13.62
C SER A 212 45.36 17.36 14.58
N TYR A 213 46.63 17.09 14.30
CA TYR A 213 47.55 16.34 15.16
C TYR A 213 48.40 17.25 16.05
N GLU A 214 48.06 18.54 16.18
CA GLU A 214 48.82 19.46 17.02
C GLU A 214 48.51 19.22 18.51
N PRO A 215 49.50 18.79 19.32
CA PRO A 215 49.26 18.36 20.70
C PRO A 215 48.75 19.49 21.60
N SER A 216 49.08 20.75 21.31
CA SER A 216 48.74 21.91 22.16
C SER A 216 47.24 22.19 22.26
N VAL A 217 46.43 21.77 21.28
CA VAL A 217 44.98 22.01 21.25
C VAL A 217 44.20 20.91 21.97
N MET A 218 44.75 19.69 22.03
CA MET A 218 44.11 18.53 22.65
C MET A 218 44.13 18.56 24.20
N TYR A 219 44.95 19.44 24.79
CA TYR A 219 45.19 19.52 26.23
C TYR A 219 44.81 20.88 26.87
N SER A 220 43.99 21.72 26.22
CA SER A 220 43.49 22.94 26.86
C SER A 220 42.25 22.66 27.71
N ASP A 221 42.14 23.32 28.88
CA ASP A 221 41.02 23.17 29.82
C ASP A 221 39.66 23.62 29.26
N CYS A 222 39.64 24.25 28.08
CA CYS A 222 38.44 24.67 27.36
C CYS A 222 37.98 23.62 26.32
N TYR A 223 38.66 22.47 26.21
CA TYR A 223 38.35 21.45 25.21
C TYR A 223 37.14 20.61 25.62
N ILE A 224 36.00 20.89 24.99
CA ILE A 224 34.78 20.08 25.08
C ILE A 224 34.51 19.51 23.68
N PRO A 225 34.39 18.19 23.50
CA PRO A 225 34.08 17.63 22.19
C PRO A 225 32.65 18.02 21.77
N GLY A 226 32.52 19.04 20.91
CA GLY A 226 31.49 19.02 19.87
C GLY A 226 30.33 20.04 19.85
N VAL A 227 30.29 21.15 20.61
CA VAL A 227 29.29 22.22 20.35
C VAL A 227 29.77 23.61 20.78
N VAL A 228 29.83 24.57 19.86
CA VAL A 228 29.93 26.02 20.14
C VAL A 228 28.87 26.77 19.34
N GLY A 229 28.12 27.68 19.99
CA GLY A 229 27.43 28.79 19.31
C GLY A 229 26.11 29.31 19.90
N ASN A 230 26.21 30.24 20.85
CA ASN A 230 25.39 31.47 21.04
C ASN A 230 24.72 31.65 22.44
N PRO A 231 25.27 32.56 23.28
CA PRO A 231 24.66 33.05 24.51
C PRO A 231 24.06 34.46 24.31
N ALA A 232 22.78 34.59 23.96
CA ALA A 232 22.05 35.84 24.16
C ALA A 232 20.54 35.62 24.17
N TRP A 233 19.92 36.16 25.23
CA TRP A 233 18.49 36.32 25.50
C TRP A 233 17.74 35.17 26.22
N LEU A 234 17.74 35.25 27.56
CA LEU A 234 16.68 34.71 28.42
C LEU A 234 16.08 35.86 29.25
N PRO A 235 14.74 35.99 29.34
CA PRO A 235 14.08 37.00 30.18
C PRO A 235 14.31 36.70 31.68
N PRO A 236 14.19 37.71 32.57
CA PRO A 236 14.47 37.56 34.00
C PRO A 236 13.60 36.49 34.65
N ARG A 237 14.23 35.69 35.52
CA ARG A 237 13.59 34.61 36.28
C ARG A 237 12.53 35.20 37.22
N ILE A 238 11.29 34.73 37.06
CA ILE A 238 10.30 34.78 38.13
C ILE A 238 10.85 33.91 39.26
N GLU A 239 11.04 34.49 40.46
CA GLU A 239 11.43 33.74 41.66
C GLU A 239 10.30 32.76 42.02
N ALA A 240 10.38 31.57 41.46
CA ALA A 240 9.55 30.44 41.83
C ALA A 240 10.27 29.69 42.94
N GLN A 241 9.60 29.59 44.07
CA GLN A 241 9.94 28.75 45.22
C GLN A 241 10.47 27.38 44.75
N GLU A 242 11.73 27.08 45.11
CA GLU A 242 12.47 25.90 44.69
C GLU A 242 12.02 24.66 45.48
N ASP A 243 10.87 24.10 45.13
CA ASP A 243 10.73 22.66 45.32
C ASP A 243 11.61 21.96 44.26
N PRO A 244 12.45 20.99 44.66
CA PRO A 244 13.30 20.28 43.70
C PRO A 244 12.43 19.65 42.60
N PRO A 245 12.85 19.73 41.33
CA PRO A 245 12.03 19.26 40.22
C PRO A 245 11.67 17.79 40.40
N VAL A 246 10.41 17.50 40.71
CA VAL A 246 9.93 16.12 40.78
C VAL A 246 9.74 15.65 39.34
N VAL A 247 10.71 14.86 38.88
CA VAL A 247 10.67 14.21 37.58
C VAL A 247 9.83 12.94 37.70
N GLN A 248 8.59 12.98 37.20
CA GLN A 248 7.73 11.81 37.14
C GLN A 248 7.88 11.14 35.76
N HIS A 249 8.25 9.87 35.78
CA HIS A 249 8.20 9.05 34.58
C HIS A 249 6.73 8.70 34.27
N VAL A 250 6.20 9.25 33.19
CA VAL A 250 4.79 9.05 32.80
C VAL A 250 4.74 8.10 31.62
N ARG A 251 4.05 6.98 31.82
CA ARG A 251 3.70 6.06 30.75
C ARG A 251 2.27 6.33 30.28
N THR A 252 2.12 6.63 29.00
CA THR A 252 0.79 6.76 28.37
C THR A 252 0.08 5.41 28.31
N SER A 253 -1.25 5.42 28.16
CA SER A 253 -2.07 4.20 28.01
C SER A 253 -1.70 3.34 26.79
N ILE A 254 -0.85 3.85 25.90
CA ILE A 254 -0.40 3.19 24.66
C ILE A 254 1.09 2.80 24.75
N GLY A 255 1.71 2.93 25.93
CA GLY A 255 3.02 2.38 26.24
C GLY A 255 4.22 3.31 26.05
N TYR A 256 4.02 4.54 25.54
CA TYR A 256 5.09 5.55 25.45
C TYR A 256 5.44 6.14 26.80
N GLU A 257 6.71 6.43 26.97
CA GLU A 257 7.32 6.90 28.20
C GLU A 257 7.91 8.29 27.97
N PHE A 258 7.58 9.24 28.85
CA PHE A 258 8.19 10.57 28.85
C PHE A 258 8.34 11.10 30.27
N LEU A 259 9.32 11.97 30.46
CA LEU A 259 9.58 12.61 31.75
C LEU A 259 8.71 13.86 31.89
N ARG A 260 7.87 13.87 32.92
CA ARG A 260 7.07 15.03 33.32
C ARG A 260 7.78 15.71 34.48
N ILE A 261 8.29 16.92 34.25
CA ILE A 261 8.98 17.71 35.25
C ILE A 261 7.98 18.67 35.89
N ASN A 262 7.74 18.48 37.19
CA ASN A 262 6.79 19.23 38.03
C ASN A 262 5.32 19.06 37.61
N ALA A 263 4.42 18.98 38.59
CA ALA A 263 2.98 18.71 38.41
C ALA A 263 2.22 19.70 37.49
N ARG A 264 2.89 20.69 36.90
CA ARG A 264 2.33 21.59 35.89
C ARG A 264 1.94 20.78 34.66
N LYS A 265 0.70 20.95 34.19
CA LYS A 265 0.27 20.41 32.90
C LYS A 265 1.18 21.05 31.83
N PRO A 266 1.70 20.28 30.86
CA PRO A 266 2.43 20.89 29.75
C PRO A 266 1.54 21.97 29.13
N PRO A 267 2.11 23.11 28.70
CA PRO A 267 1.32 24.13 28.06
C PRO A 267 0.58 23.51 26.86
N HIS A 268 -0.69 23.90 26.66
CA HIS A 268 -1.60 23.23 25.75
C HIS A 268 -1.02 23.04 24.33
N TRP A 269 -0.24 24.00 23.84
CA TRP A 269 0.44 23.93 22.54
C TRP A 269 1.45 22.78 22.45
N LEU A 270 2.19 22.48 23.53
CA LEU A 270 3.17 21.40 23.56
C LEU A 270 2.46 20.04 23.60
N GLY A 271 1.41 19.92 24.41
CA GLY A 271 0.56 18.73 24.44
C GLY A 271 -0.10 18.45 23.08
N ALA A 272 -0.61 19.50 22.41
CA ALA A 272 -1.16 19.42 21.07
C ALA A 272 -0.12 19.00 20.03
N ARG A 273 1.11 19.52 20.12
CA ARG A 273 2.23 19.13 19.23
C ARG A 273 2.62 17.67 19.41
N ILE A 274 2.79 17.20 20.65
CA ILE A 274 3.08 15.79 20.96
C ILE A 274 1.95 14.89 20.43
N ALA A 275 0.69 15.27 20.63
CA ALA A 275 -0.45 14.51 20.11
C ALA A 275 -0.50 14.49 18.57
N ALA A 276 -0.11 15.58 17.90
CA ALA A 276 -0.05 15.66 16.44
C ALA A 276 1.06 14.76 15.89
N GLU A 277 2.27 14.83 16.44
CA GLU A 277 3.38 13.95 16.08
C GLU A 277 3.03 12.47 16.33
N TYR A 278 2.38 12.19 17.46
CA TYR A 278 1.90 10.85 17.77
C TYR A 278 0.91 10.34 16.71
N ARG A 279 -0.13 11.11 16.38
CA ARG A 279 -1.09 10.73 15.32
C ARG A 279 -0.39 10.53 13.98
N ALA A 280 0.63 11.33 13.68
CA ALA A 280 1.43 11.18 12.47
C ALA A 280 2.21 9.85 12.47
N VAL A 281 2.88 9.50 13.57
CA VAL A 281 3.60 8.22 13.75
C VAL A 281 2.63 7.04 13.71
N THR A 282 1.51 7.07 14.44
CA THR A 282 0.49 6.01 14.40
C THR A 282 -0.08 5.82 13.00
N LYS A 283 -0.37 6.92 12.28
CA LYS A 283 -0.85 6.86 10.90
C LYS A 283 0.20 6.25 9.97
N ARG A 284 1.50 6.51 10.20
CA ARG A 284 2.61 5.88 9.46
C ARG A 284 2.71 4.39 9.77
N LEU A 285 2.67 3.99 11.05
CA LEU A 285 2.74 2.58 11.46
C LEU A 285 1.56 1.77 10.92
N LEU A 286 0.32 2.28 11.04
CA LEU A 286 -0.86 1.62 10.48
C LEU A 286 -0.77 1.48 8.95
N LYS A 287 -0.19 2.47 8.28
CA LYS A 287 0.05 2.43 6.83
C LYS A 287 1.13 1.40 6.46
N HIS A 288 2.14 1.23 7.31
CA HIS A 288 3.18 0.23 7.15
C HIS A 288 2.65 -1.19 7.33
N GLU A 289 1.89 -1.41 8.41
CA GLU A 289 1.18 -2.66 8.68
C GLU A 289 0.23 -3.02 7.52
N PHE A 290 -0.50 -2.03 7.00
CA PHE A 290 -1.33 -2.19 5.80
C PHE A 290 -0.52 -2.65 4.58
N TYR A 291 0.68 -2.12 4.37
CA TYR A 291 1.53 -2.52 3.25
C TYR A 291 2.00 -3.97 3.35
N PHE A 292 2.39 -4.44 4.53
CA PHE A 292 2.75 -5.84 4.73
C PHE A 292 1.59 -6.79 4.42
N TYR A 293 0.39 -6.50 4.94
CA TYR A 293 -0.79 -7.31 4.67
C TYR A 293 -1.15 -7.31 3.18
N MET A 294 -1.07 -6.17 2.51
CA MET A 294 -1.31 -6.07 1.07
C MET A 294 -0.29 -6.86 0.24
N ILE A 295 0.98 -6.86 0.63
CA ILE A 295 2.01 -7.67 -0.05
C ILE A 295 1.70 -9.16 0.09
N ARG A 296 1.37 -9.60 1.30
CA ARG A 296 1.04 -11.01 1.57
C ARG A 296 -0.24 -11.44 0.87
N ASP A 297 -1.27 -10.59 0.85
CA ASP A 297 -2.51 -10.82 0.08
C ASP A 297 -2.21 -11.11 -1.39
N LEU A 298 -1.40 -10.24 -2.03
CA LEU A 298 -1.07 -10.37 -3.45
C LEU A 298 -0.25 -11.63 -3.74
N GLN A 299 0.62 -12.05 -2.82
CA GLN A 299 1.33 -13.34 -2.92
C GLN A 299 0.37 -14.52 -2.85
N LEU A 300 -0.51 -14.55 -1.84
CA LEU A 300 -1.47 -15.65 -1.68
C LEU A 300 -2.45 -15.74 -2.84
N GLU A 301 -2.78 -14.61 -3.48
CA GLU A 301 -3.63 -14.58 -4.66
C GLU A 301 -2.92 -15.11 -5.90
N GLU A 302 -1.66 -14.70 -6.15
CA GLU A 302 -0.83 -15.23 -7.23
C GLU A 302 -0.60 -16.74 -7.09
N GLU A 303 -0.24 -17.22 -5.89
CA GLU A 303 -0.06 -18.65 -5.59
C GLU A 303 -1.35 -19.44 -5.84
N PHE A 304 -2.51 -18.85 -5.50
CA PHE A 304 -3.80 -19.48 -5.72
C PHE A 304 -4.16 -19.57 -7.20
N GLU A 305 -3.94 -18.51 -7.97
CA GLU A 305 -4.15 -18.51 -9.43
C GLU A 305 -3.26 -19.51 -10.15
N ALA A 306 -1.99 -19.58 -9.75
CA ALA A 306 -1.03 -20.54 -10.29
C ALA A 306 -1.51 -21.98 -10.06
N ARG A 307 -2.03 -22.30 -8.86
CA ARG A 307 -2.64 -23.62 -8.57
C ARG A 307 -3.90 -23.88 -9.39
N LEU A 308 -4.65 -22.84 -9.74
CA LEU A 308 -5.79 -22.96 -10.65
C LEU A 308 -5.36 -23.08 -12.12
N GLY A 309 -4.07 -22.97 -12.46
CA GLY A 309 -3.60 -22.98 -13.85
C GLY A 309 -4.20 -21.84 -14.68
N VAL A 310 -4.48 -20.69 -14.05
CA VAL A 310 -4.96 -19.49 -14.74
C VAL A 310 -3.76 -18.60 -15.01
N GLU A 311 -3.36 -18.47 -16.27
CA GLU A 311 -2.32 -17.53 -16.67
C GLU A 311 -2.97 -16.18 -17.01
N ASP A 312 -2.96 -15.26 -16.04
CA ASP A 312 -3.25 -13.83 -16.29
C ASP A 312 -1.94 -13.03 -16.21
N PRO A 313 -1.19 -12.92 -17.33
CA PRO A 313 0.08 -12.23 -17.35
C PRO A 313 -0.06 -10.74 -17.02
N GLY A 314 -1.24 -10.14 -17.27
CA GLY A 314 -1.52 -8.75 -16.93
C GLY A 314 -1.60 -8.54 -15.42
N TYR A 315 -2.35 -9.40 -14.74
CA TYR A 315 -2.51 -9.35 -13.30
C TYR A 315 -1.21 -9.66 -12.56
N TRP A 316 -0.46 -10.69 -12.95
CA TRP A 316 0.77 -11.09 -12.25
C TRP A 316 1.87 -10.03 -12.33
N VAL A 317 2.06 -9.45 -13.53
CA VAL A 317 3.01 -8.34 -13.71
C VAL A 317 2.62 -7.17 -12.81
N PHE A 318 1.33 -6.88 -12.66
CA PHE A 318 0.89 -5.87 -11.72
C PHE A 318 1.12 -6.24 -10.27
N ALA A 319 0.65 -7.41 -9.82
CA ALA A 319 0.77 -7.86 -8.46
C ALA A 319 2.23 -7.80 -8.03
N ARG A 320 3.14 -8.29 -8.87
CA ARG A 320 4.59 -8.21 -8.67
C ARG A 320 5.09 -6.76 -8.58
N ASN A 321 4.79 -5.93 -9.58
CA ASN A 321 5.25 -4.53 -9.59
C ASN A 321 4.69 -3.73 -8.41
N TYR A 322 3.46 -4.03 -7.98
CA TYR A 322 2.82 -3.36 -6.87
C TYR A 322 3.39 -3.84 -5.54
N ARG A 323 3.72 -5.12 -5.37
CA ARG A 323 4.51 -5.61 -4.23
C ARG A 323 5.85 -4.91 -4.14
N GLU A 324 6.58 -4.81 -5.25
CA GLU A 324 7.87 -4.09 -5.28
C GLU A 324 7.72 -2.61 -4.95
N TYR A 325 6.65 -1.96 -5.45
CA TYR A 325 6.31 -0.60 -5.06
C TYR A 325 6.03 -0.47 -3.55
N LEU A 326 5.28 -1.41 -2.97
CA LEU A 326 4.96 -1.42 -1.54
C LEU A 326 6.20 -1.70 -0.69
N ARG A 327 7.08 -2.62 -1.10
CA ARG A 327 8.40 -2.87 -0.49
C ARG A 327 9.30 -1.65 -0.55
N TYR A 328 9.35 -0.98 -1.71
CA TYR A 328 10.06 0.28 -1.85
C TYR A 328 9.47 1.36 -0.94
N LYS A 329 8.14 1.43 -0.81
CA LYS A 329 7.49 2.34 0.14
C LYS A 329 7.89 2.02 1.57
N ILE A 330 7.85 0.76 2.00
CA ILE A 330 8.35 0.33 3.31
C ILE A 330 9.81 0.81 3.53
N LYS A 331 10.70 0.52 2.58
CA LYS A 331 12.13 0.90 2.62
C LYS A 331 12.39 2.41 2.59
N THR A 332 11.52 3.19 1.93
CA THR A 332 11.60 4.66 1.92
C THR A 332 10.84 5.31 3.07
N PHE A 333 9.96 4.58 3.76
CA PHE A 333 9.33 5.04 4.99
C PHE A 333 10.26 4.89 6.20
N THR A 334 11.20 3.94 6.17
CA THR A 334 12.25 3.78 7.19
C THR A 334 13.36 4.82 7.12
N VAL A 335 13.46 5.56 6.00
CA VAL A 335 14.47 6.62 5.82
C VAL A 335 13.72 7.95 5.65
N PRO A 336 13.77 8.88 6.62
CA PRO A 336 13.11 10.17 6.46
C PRO A 336 13.63 10.88 5.20
N PRO A 337 12.76 11.47 4.36
CA PRO A 337 13.19 12.18 3.17
C PRO A 337 13.83 13.50 3.59
N GLY A 338 15.16 13.54 3.70
CA GLY A 338 15.94 14.76 3.87
C GLY A 338 16.74 14.89 5.17
N GLU A 339 16.65 13.93 6.10
CA GLU A 339 17.60 13.87 7.22
C GLU A 339 18.79 13.01 6.82
N ASP A 340 19.96 13.63 6.75
CA ASP A 340 21.24 12.93 6.68
C ASP A 340 21.25 11.92 7.84
N VAL A 341 21.39 10.63 7.52
CA VAL A 341 21.21 9.47 8.42
C VAL A 341 22.29 9.42 9.53
N ARG A 342 23.00 10.52 9.75
CA ARG A 342 24.07 10.68 10.75
C ARG A 342 23.55 11.04 12.14
N ASP A 343 22.24 11.30 12.30
CA ASP A 343 21.69 11.47 13.64
C ASP A 343 21.69 10.11 14.37
N LYS A 344 22.68 9.95 15.25
CA LYS A 344 22.89 8.75 16.07
C LYS A 344 21.64 8.39 16.89
N GLY A 345 20.76 9.35 17.19
CA GLY A 345 19.49 9.09 17.87
C GLY A 345 18.49 8.34 17.01
N VAL A 346 18.35 8.72 15.73
CA VAL A 346 17.47 8.05 14.76
C VAL A 346 18.03 6.68 14.38
N LEU A 347 19.35 6.56 14.20
CA LEU A 347 20.01 5.26 13.99
C LEU A 347 19.79 4.33 15.18
N ARG A 348 19.98 4.79 16.42
CA ARG A 348 19.65 3.98 17.61
C ARG A 348 18.19 3.57 17.63
N MET A 349 17.26 4.48 17.32
CA MET A 349 15.83 4.17 17.34
C MET A 349 15.44 3.17 16.25
N LEU A 350 16.11 3.24 15.09
CA LEU A 350 15.96 2.27 13.99
C LEU A 350 16.61 0.92 14.32
N GLU A 351 17.78 0.89 14.97
CA GLU A 351 18.43 -0.33 15.46
C GLU A 351 17.59 -1.02 16.54
N THR A 352 17.13 -0.26 17.54
CA THR A 352 16.23 -0.78 18.59
C THR A 352 14.89 -1.23 18.01
N GLY A 353 14.36 -0.48 17.04
CA GLY A 353 13.13 -0.85 16.32
C GLY A 353 13.31 -2.06 15.40
N ARG A 354 14.52 -2.28 14.87
CA ARG A 354 14.88 -3.42 14.02
C ARG A 354 14.95 -4.71 14.82
N GLU A 355 15.45 -4.68 16.06
CA GLU A 355 15.37 -5.82 16.97
C GLU A 355 13.94 -6.17 17.37
N ALA A 356 13.10 -5.15 17.61
CA ALA A 356 11.67 -5.38 17.86
C ALA A 356 10.94 -5.92 16.62
N TYR A 357 11.36 -5.49 15.43
CA TYR A 357 10.86 -5.98 14.14
C TYR A 357 11.25 -7.45 13.91
N HIS A 358 12.52 -7.83 14.13
CA HIS A 358 12.96 -9.22 14.01
C HIS A 358 12.27 -10.13 15.03
N ARG A 359 12.11 -9.70 16.28
CA ARG A 359 11.30 -10.44 17.27
C ARG A 359 9.85 -10.65 16.83
N ALA A 360 9.25 -9.68 16.13
CA ALA A 360 7.90 -9.83 15.59
C ALA A 360 7.86 -10.76 14.36
N GLU A 361 8.91 -10.78 13.53
CA GLU A 361 9.07 -11.76 12.44
C GLU A 361 9.27 -13.18 12.98
N ASP A 362 10.13 -13.35 13.98
CA ASP A 362 10.40 -14.64 14.64
C ASP A 362 9.14 -15.17 15.31
N PHE A 363 8.44 -14.32 16.08
CA PHE A 363 7.15 -14.68 16.69
C PHE A 363 6.10 -15.08 15.64
N ALA A 364 6.02 -14.33 14.53
CA ALA A 364 5.12 -14.66 13.44
C ALA A 364 5.52 -15.97 12.74
N ALA A 365 6.81 -16.26 12.59
CA ALA A 365 7.33 -17.49 11.98
C ALA A 365 7.04 -18.71 12.86
N GLU A 366 7.25 -18.61 14.18
CA GLU A 366 6.92 -19.66 15.16
C GLU A 366 5.42 -19.98 15.14
N HIS A 367 4.57 -18.95 15.15
CA HIS A 367 3.11 -19.16 15.15
C HIS A 367 2.52 -19.52 13.78
N MET A 368 3.29 -19.36 12.68
CA MET A 368 2.91 -19.86 11.36
C MET A 368 3.39 -21.30 11.12
N ALA A 369 4.36 -21.79 11.91
CA ALA A 369 4.81 -23.18 11.87
C ALA A 369 3.82 -24.12 12.58
N ASP A 370 3.17 -23.66 13.65
CA ASP A 370 2.15 -24.44 14.39
C ASP A 370 0.85 -24.65 13.61
N ASP A 371 0.54 -23.80 12.62
CA ASP A 371 -0.62 -23.93 11.71
C ASP A 371 -0.38 -24.94 10.55
N GLN A 372 0.76 -25.65 10.54
CA GLN A 372 1.12 -26.67 9.52
C GLN A 372 1.28 -28.10 10.06
N LEU A 373 0.87 -28.38 11.30
CA LEU A 373 0.65 -29.77 11.74
C LEU A 373 -0.76 -30.22 11.30
N PRO A 374 -0.93 -31.51 10.91
CA PRO A 374 -2.02 -31.99 10.05
C PRO A 374 -3.45 -31.80 10.58
#